data_AF-A0A960AL69-F1
#
_entry.id   AF-A0A960AL69-F1
#
_cell.length_a   1.000
_cell.length_b   1.000
_cell.length_c   1.000
_cell.angle_alpha   90.00
_cell.angle_beta   90.00
_cell.angle_gamma   90.00
#
_symmetry.space_group_name_H-M   'P 1'
#
loop_
_entity.id
_entity.type
_entity.pdbx_description
1 polymer ?
#
loop_
_entity_poly.entity_id
_entity_poly.type
_entity_poly.pdbx_seq_one_letter_code
_entity_poly.pdbx_strand_id
1 'polypeptide(L)'
;MDSYSEIADQQLDELEAGDPALYAAVLTVCESIFDHPERAQSLSGAITTEQGIRMVLPVPGFPPYKVFWSTEVPRVEAVFPYDFRSR
;
A
#
# COMPACT_ATOMS: atom_id res chain seq x y z
N MET A 1 4.44 17.48 -0.49
CA MET A 1 3.52 16.51 0.11
C MET A 1 3.51 15.35 -0.88
N ASP A 2 4.50 14.46 -0.77
CA ASP A 2 4.80 13.38 -1.73
C ASP A 2 4.55 12.01 -1.08
N SER A 3 3.66 11.95 -0.08
CA SER A 3 3.37 10.75 0.71
C SER A 3 2.72 9.64 -0.11
N TYR A 4 2.16 9.98 -1.27
CA TYR A 4 1.62 9.06 -2.26
C TYR A 4 2.34 9.28 -3.59
N SER A 5 2.56 8.19 -4.33
CA SER A 5 2.89 8.28 -5.75
C SER A 5 1.68 8.64 -6.59
N GLU A 6 1.90 9.17 -7.79
CA GLU A 6 0.81 9.41 -8.76
C GLU A 6 0.01 8.14 -9.06
N ILE A 7 0.66 6.97 -9.03
CA ILE A 7 0.01 5.67 -9.21
C ILE A 7 -0.90 5.36 -8.02
N ALA A 8 -0.38 5.52 -6.80
CA ALA A 8 -1.16 5.29 -5.59
C ALA A 8 -2.36 6.24 -5.49
N ASP A 9 -2.16 7.51 -5.83
CA ASP A 9 -3.21 8.53 -5.84
C ASP A 9 -4.33 8.15 -6.80
N GLN A 10 -3.99 7.84 -8.06
CA GLN A 10 -4.97 7.41 -9.06
C GLN A 10 -5.72 6.13 -8.65
N GLN A 11 -5.02 5.17 -8.04
CA GLN A 11 -5.65 3.93 -7.55
C GLN A 11 -6.58 4.20 -6.37
N LEU A 12 -6.25 5.14 -5.49
CA LEU A 12 -7.12 5.53 -4.39
C LEU A 12 -8.39 6.22 -4.89
N ASP A 13 -8.29 7.09 -5.90
CA ASP A 13 -9.45 7.71 -6.54
C ASP A 13 -10.39 6.65 -7.16
N GLU A 14 -9.84 5.64 -7.84
CA GLU A 14 -10.61 4.54 -8.41
C GLU A 14 -11.32 3.71 -7.33
N LEU A 15 -10.62 3.44 -6.21
CA LEU A 15 -11.20 2.72 -5.07
C LEU A 15 -12.31 3.53 -4.40
N GLU A 16 -12.12 4.83 -4.21
CA GLU A 16 -13.12 5.74 -3.61
C GLU A 16 -14.41 5.74 -4.44
N ALA A 17 -14.28 5.78 -5.77
CA ALA A 17 -15.42 5.78 -6.68
C ALA A 17 -16.14 4.41 -6.77
N GLY A 18 -15.42 3.31 -6.53
CA GLY A 18 -15.92 1.95 -6.76
C GLY A 18 -16.39 1.22 -5.50
N ASP A 19 -15.53 1.11 -4.49
CA ASP A 19 -15.78 0.35 -3.26
C ASP A 19 -15.34 1.17 -2.04
N PRO A 20 -16.26 1.95 -1.44
CA PRO A 20 -15.96 2.80 -0.29
C PRO A 20 -15.45 2.03 0.95
N ALA A 21 -15.86 0.77 1.12
CA ALA A 21 -15.44 -0.04 2.26
C ALA A 21 -13.99 -0.49 2.11
N LEU A 22 -13.62 -0.94 0.91
CA LEU A 22 -12.24 -1.24 0.57
C LEU A 22 -11.36 0.01 0.63
N TYR A 23 -11.82 1.13 0.08
CA TYR A 23 -11.12 2.42 0.15
C TYR A 23 -10.80 2.81 1.59
N ALA A 24 -11.80 2.78 2.49
CA ALA A 24 -11.60 3.11 3.90
C ALA A 24 -10.60 2.16 4.59
N ALA A 25 -10.64 0.86 4.26
CA ALA A 25 -9.69 -0.10 4.81
C ALA A 25 -8.26 0.15 4.29
N VAL A 26 -8.09 0.49 3.01
CA VAL A 26 -6.80 0.87 2.43
C VAL A 26 -6.28 2.15 3.08
N LEU A 27 -7.11 3.17 3.24
CA LEU A 27 -6.71 4.42 3.93
C LEU A 27 -6.23 4.14 5.35
N THR A 28 -6.93 3.31 6.11
CA THR A 28 -6.52 2.92 7.47
C THR A 28 -5.10 2.32 7.48
N VAL A 29 -4.76 1.52 6.47
CA VAL A 29 -3.42 0.94 6.33
C VAL A 29 -2.38 2.01 5.97
N CYS A 30 -2.71 2.92 5.06
CA CYS A 30 -1.85 4.05 4.69
C CYS A 30 -1.57 4.96 5.90
N GLU A 31 -2.60 5.32 6.66
CA GLU A 31 -2.48 6.09 7.91
C GLU A 31 -1.56 5.39 8.91
N SER A 32 -1.73 4.08 9.11
CA SER A 32 -0.85 3.32 10.00
C SER A 32 0.61 3.29 9.54
N ILE A 33 0.88 3.35 8.22
CA ILE A 33 2.24 3.43 7.68
C ILE A 33 2.87 4.78 8.04
N PHE A 34 2.12 5.87 7.92
CA PHE A 34 2.64 7.21 8.21
C PHE A 34 2.77 7.49 9.70
N ASP A 35 1.79 7.07 10.50
CA ASP A 35 1.77 7.31 11.94
C ASP A 35 2.78 6.42 12.68
N HIS A 36 2.96 5.19 12.21
CA HIS A 36 3.76 4.16 12.88
C HIS A 36 4.61 3.34 11.89
N PRO A 37 5.55 3.98 11.16
CA PRO A 37 6.30 3.34 10.08
C PRO A 37 7.11 2.13 10.55
N GLU A 38 7.74 2.18 11.73
CA GLU A 38 8.49 1.03 12.26
C GLU A 38 7.60 -0.19 12.52
N ARG A 39 6.40 0.03 13.06
CA ARG A 39 5.41 -1.02 13.28
C ARG A 39 4.93 -1.57 11.94
N ALA A 40 4.56 -0.69 11.01
CA ALA A 40 4.15 -1.08 9.67
C ALA A 40 5.24 -1.90 8.97
N GLN A 41 6.51 -1.53 9.13
CA GLN A 41 7.65 -2.25 8.56
C GLN A 41 7.76 -3.66 9.16
N SER A 42 7.63 -3.80 10.48
CA SER A 42 7.69 -5.10 11.16
C SER A 42 6.56 -6.07 10.75
N LEU A 43 5.42 -5.53 10.32
CA LEU A 43 4.25 -6.29 9.85
C LEU A 43 4.26 -6.52 8.34
N SER A 44 5.15 -5.86 7.62
CA SER A 44 5.24 -5.93 6.17
C SER A 44 6.13 -7.07 5.71
N GLY A 45 5.77 -7.69 4.59
CA GLY A 45 6.75 -8.41 3.77
C GLY A 45 7.65 -7.42 3.02
N ALA A 46 8.76 -7.90 2.47
CA ALA A 46 9.65 -7.10 1.62
C ALA A 46 9.80 -7.77 0.26
N ILE A 47 9.73 -7.00 -0.81
CA ILE A 47 10.03 -7.45 -2.17
C ILE A 47 11.13 -6.58 -2.77
N THR A 48 11.99 -7.20 -3.58
CA THR A 48 13.00 -6.47 -4.34
C THR A 48 12.45 -6.14 -5.73
N THR A 49 12.55 -4.88 -6.10
CA THR A 49 12.21 -4.38 -7.43
C THR A 49 13.46 -3.79 -8.09
N GLU A 50 13.39 -3.45 -9.38
CA GLU A 50 14.47 -2.74 -10.08
C GLU A 50 14.79 -1.37 -9.46
N GLN A 51 13.85 -0.81 -8.70
CA GLN A 51 13.94 0.48 -8.02
C GLN A 51 14.33 0.35 -6.53
N GLY A 52 14.66 -0.86 -6.07
CA GLY A 52 14.99 -1.15 -4.68
C GLY A 52 13.91 -1.93 -3.94
N ILE A 53 14.04 -1.99 -2.61
CA ILE A 53 13.16 -2.76 -1.73
C ILE A 53 11.84 -1.99 -1.53
N ARG A 54 10.72 -2.70 -1.71
CA ARG A 54 9.38 -2.21 -1.37
C ARG A 54 8.79 -3.08 -0.28
N MET A 55 8.24 -2.42 0.73
CA MET A 55 7.50 -3.07 1.80
C MET A 55 6.08 -3.35 1.32
N VAL A 56 5.52 -4.47 1.76
CA VAL A 56 4.19 -4.96 1.36
C VAL A 56 3.37 -5.25 2.60
N LEU A 57 2.34 -4.44 2.84
CA LEU A 57 1.46 -4.58 3.99
C LEU A 57 0.07 -5.05 3.53
N PRO A 58 -0.47 -6.17 4.05
CA PRO A 58 -1.79 -6.65 3.66
C PRO A 58 -2.90 -5.74 4.20
N VAL A 59 -4.01 -5.64 3.48
CA VAL A 59 -5.19 -4.89 3.90
C VAL A 59 -6.12 -5.82 4.70
N PRO A 60 -6.32 -5.58 6.02
CA PRO A 60 -7.18 -6.42 6.85
C PRO A 60 -8.62 -6.46 6.32
N GLY A 61 -9.23 -7.65 6.29
CA GLY A 61 -10.58 -7.84 5.74
C GLY A 61 -10.65 -7.92 4.21
N PHE A 62 -9.57 -7.57 3.50
CA PHE A 62 -9.48 -7.62 2.05
C PHE A 62 -8.24 -8.41 1.61
N PRO A 63 -8.22 -9.75 1.76
CA PRO A 63 -7.04 -10.59 1.53
C PRO A 63 -6.32 -10.40 0.18
N PRO A 64 -7.02 -10.11 -0.94
CA PRO A 64 -6.35 -9.86 -2.22
C PRO A 64 -5.53 -8.56 -2.24
N TYR A 65 -5.86 -7.58 -1.38
CA TYR A 65 -5.34 -6.23 -1.45
C TYR A 65 -4.13 -6.02 -0.54
N LYS A 66 -3.14 -5.31 -1.08
CA LYS A 66 -1.89 -4.98 -0.39
C LYS A 66 -1.48 -3.55 -0.71
N VAL A 67 -0.90 -2.87 0.27
CA VAL A 67 -0.28 -1.56 0.13
C VAL A 67 1.23 -1.74 0.01
N PHE A 68 1.80 -1.16 -1.05
CA PHE A 68 3.23 -1.16 -1.32
C PHE A 68 3.81 0.19 -0.95
N TRP A 69 4.92 0.22 -0.22
CA TRP A 69 5.48 1.47 0.30
C TRP A 69 7.00 1.42 0.47
N SER A 70 7.66 2.58 0.49
CA SER A 70 9.10 2.72 0.79
C SER A 70 9.37 3.25 2.19
N THR A 71 10.56 2.94 2.70
CA THR A 71 10.98 3.26 4.07
C THR A 71 11.97 4.43 4.17
N GLU A 72 12.66 4.82 3.09
CA GLU A 72 13.60 5.97 3.11
C GLU A 72 12.91 7.25 3.57
N VAL A 73 11.73 7.48 3.01
CA VAL A 73 10.67 8.33 3.54
C VAL A 73 9.39 7.52 3.38
N PRO A 74 8.56 7.36 4.44
CA PRO A 74 7.28 6.67 4.33
C PRO A 74 6.46 7.24 3.19
N ARG A 75 6.32 6.45 2.13
CA ARG A 75 5.61 6.83 0.91
C ARG A 75 4.89 5.62 0.34
N VAL A 76 3.60 5.77 0.10
CA VAL A 76 2.78 4.76 -0.54
C VAL A 76 3.02 4.82 -2.04
N GLU A 77 3.44 3.69 -2.59
CA GLU A 77 3.87 3.56 -3.97
C GLU A 77 2.77 3.01 -4.87
N ALA A 78 1.94 2.11 -4.34
CA ALA A 78 0.80 1.52 -5.04
C ALA A 78 -0.11 0.75 -4.07
N VAL A 79 -1.35 0.54 -4.52
CA VAL A 79 -2.34 -0.36 -3.92
C VAL A 79 -2.76 -1.37 -4.97
N PHE A 80 -2.54 -2.65 -4.70
CA PHE A 80 -2.88 -3.71 -5.66
C PHE A 80 -3.82 -4.75 -5.05
N PRO A 81 -4.93 -5.09 -5.71
CA PRO A 81 -5.42 -6.46 -5.73
C PRO A 81 -4.61 -7.23 -6.77
N TYR A 82 -3.48 -7.82 -6.39
CA TYR A 82 -2.78 -8.66 -7.38
C TYR A 82 -2.14 -9.88 -6.75
N ASP A 83 -2.58 -11.03 -7.26
CA ASP A 83 -1.90 -12.31 -7.09
C ASP A 83 -0.59 -12.25 -7.87
N PHE A 84 0.54 -12.39 -7.19
CA PHE A 84 1.88 -12.38 -7.80
C PHE A 84 2.09 -13.57 -8.77
N ARG A 85 1.09 -14.45 -8.93
CA ARG A 85 1.13 -15.69 -9.73
C ARG A 85 0.82 -15.55 -11.23
N SER A 86 0.72 -14.36 -11.80
CA SER A 86 0.79 -14.23 -13.27
C SER A 86 2.24 -14.14 -13.74
N ARG A 87 2.99 -15.24 -13.58
CA ARG A 87 4.17 -15.59 -14.38
C ARG A 87 4.25 -17.10 -14.53
#